data_AF-A0A8J4U807-F1
#
_entry.id   AF-A0A8J4U807-F1
#
_cell.length_a   1.000
_cell.length_b   1.000
_cell.length_c   1.000
_cell.angle_alpha   90.00
_cell.angle_beta   90.00
_cell.angle_gamma   90.00
#
_symmetry.space_group_name_H-M   'P 1'
#
loop_
_entity.id
_entity.type
_entity.pdbx_description
1 polymer ?
#
loop_
_entity_poly.entity_id
_entity_poly.type
_entity_poly.pdbx_seq_one_letter_code
_entity_poly.pdbx_strand_id
1 'polypeptide(L)'
;MKSSLLSVGAAAFFLAVFSQRVSGKDCVCKLNNLQRPFPMERLDSIRTGAFQCNKSITSTQVMEMDILMLGVQRRLEQLQESMSVLENEDDGDLYGAVSLRLIELELAEISVLMAKLNNTISSHKHLSESTATKLQNMTEGMQELEAFDLLHVASKQRENKRLTKDLTKCQLDLQATPEPPTPQA
;
A
#
# COMPACT_ATOMS: atom_id res chain seq x y z
N MET A 1 -99.25 38.87 23.83
CA MET A 1 -98.18 39.25 24.79
C MET A 1 -96.95 38.40 24.50
N LYS A 2 -95.80 39.04 24.21
CA LYS A 2 -94.38 38.59 24.30
C LYS A 2 -93.96 37.26 23.63
N SER A 3 -92.74 37.01 23.16
CA SER A 3 -91.64 37.72 22.49
C SER A 3 -90.56 36.63 22.23
N SER A 4 -89.86 36.72 21.09
CA SER A 4 -88.42 36.46 20.91
C SER A 4 -87.76 35.04 20.85
N LEU A 5 -87.09 34.84 19.70
CA LEU A 5 -85.64 34.54 19.46
C LEU A 5 -85.06 33.10 19.38
N LEU A 6 -84.48 32.83 18.20
CA LEU A 6 -83.22 32.14 17.84
C LEU A 6 -83.05 30.63 18.10
N SER A 7 -82.72 29.86 17.04
CA SER A 7 -81.33 29.47 16.75
C SER A 7 -81.25 28.41 15.63
N VAL A 8 -80.43 28.72 14.63
CA VAL A 8 -80.04 27.89 13.48
C VAL A 8 -78.85 27.02 13.88
N GLY A 9 -78.88 25.71 13.63
CA GLY A 9 -77.68 24.90 13.79
C GLY A 9 -77.89 23.39 13.67
N ALA A 10 -77.85 22.85 12.45
CA ALA A 10 -77.54 21.44 12.21
C ALA A 10 -77.27 21.17 10.70
N ALA A 11 -76.27 21.83 10.11
CA ALA A 11 -75.84 21.50 8.74
C ALA A 11 -74.34 21.72 8.53
N ALA A 12 -73.51 21.33 9.50
CA ALA A 12 -72.06 21.50 9.42
C ALA A 12 -71.27 20.26 9.88
N PHE A 13 -71.75 19.05 9.54
CA PHE A 13 -71.06 17.80 9.89
C PHE A 13 -70.56 16.97 8.70
N PHE A 14 -70.42 17.57 7.50
CA PHE A 14 -69.94 16.86 6.31
C PHE A 14 -68.74 17.49 5.57
N LEU A 15 -67.96 18.37 6.21
CA LEU A 15 -66.75 18.95 5.60
C LEU A 15 -65.51 18.83 6.50
N ALA A 16 -65.27 17.63 7.04
CA ALA A 16 -64.01 17.29 7.72
C ALA A 16 -63.12 16.38 6.85
N VAL A 17 -63.16 16.58 5.53
CA VAL A 17 -62.40 15.80 4.56
C VAL A 17 -61.39 16.74 3.89
N PHE A 18 -60.11 16.51 4.22
CA PHE A 18 -58.89 17.10 3.66
C PHE A 18 -58.63 18.59 3.92
N SER A 19 -58.02 18.89 5.07
CA SER A 19 -57.09 20.01 5.18
C SER A 19 -55.88 19.60 6.01
N GLN A 20 -55.11 18.65 5.49
CA GLN A 20 -53.72 18.52 5.90
C GLN A 20 -52.95 19.68 5.24
N ARG A 21 -52.85 20.79 5.96
CA ARG A 21 -51.88 21.84 5.64
C ARG A 21 -50.49 21.26 5.88
N VAL A 22 -49.81 20.87 4.81
CA VAL A 22 -48.37 20.61 4.85
C VAL A 22 -47.70 21.97 4.99
N SER A 23 -47.39 22.36 6.23
CA SER A 23 -46.51 23.49 6.49
C SER A 23 -45.13 23.12 5.95
N GLY A 24 -44.68 23.83 4.92
CA GLY A 24 -43.36 23.68 4.34
C GLY A 24 -42.29 24.08 5.34
N LYS A 25 -41.93 23.17 6.25
CA LYS A 25 -40.67 23.25 6.97
C LYS A 25 -39.56 23.01 5.96
N ASP A 26 -38.59 23.91 5.90
CA ASP A 26 -37.43 23.88 5.01
C ASP A 26 -36.94 22.44 4.78
N CYS A 27 -37.20 21.92 3.57
CA CYS A 27 -36.67 20.63 3.14
C CYS A 27 -35.17 20.79 2.91
N VAL A 28 -34.37 20.53 3.95
CA VAL A 28 -32.90 20.50 3.82
C VAL A 28 -32.49 19.11 3.35
N CYS A 29 -32.04 19.01 2.10
CA CYS A 29 -31.44 17.78 1.58
C CYS A 29 -30.11 17.50 2.30
N LYS A 30 -30.06 16.41 3.08
CA LYS A 30 -28.82 15.94 3.72
C LYS A 30 -28.13 14.93 2.80
N LEU A 31 -27.03 15.35 2.18
CA LEU A 31 -26.18 14.46 1.38
C LEU A 31 -25.31 13.60 2.31
N ASN A 32 -25.63 12.31 2.43
CA ASN A 32 -24.78 11.36 3.15
C ASN A 32 -23.83 10.69 2.16
N ASN A 33 -22.53 10.90 2.35
CA ASN A 33 -21.49 10.26 1.54
C ASN A 33 -21.22 8.85 2.12
N LEU A 34 -21.81 7.82 1.52
CA LEU A 34 -21.70 6.41 1.95
C LEU A 34 -20.40 5.72 1.48
N GLN A 35 -19.41 6.50 1.04
CA GLN A 35 -18.32 6.00 0.21
C GLN A 35 -17.07 5.62 1.00
N ARG A 36 -16.40 4.54 0.58
CA ARG A 36 -15.11 4.15 1.16
C ARG A 36 -14.03 5.16 0.78
N PRO A 37 -13.26 5.69 1.74
CA PRO A 37 -12.14 6.57 1.44
C PRO A 37 -11.02 5.80 0.74
N PHE A 38 -10.13 6.53 0.06
CA PHE A 38 -8.91 5.94 -0.48
C PHE A 38 -8.08 5.31 0.66
N PRO A 39 -7.57 4.08 0.48
CA PRO A 39 -6.86 3.36 1.53
C PRO A 39 -5.42 3.90 1.71
N MET A 40 -5.30 5.05 2.38
CA MET A 40 -4.03 5.73 2.66
C MET A 40 -3.04 4.86 3.44
N GLU A 41 -3.53 4.05 4.38
CA GLU A 41 -2.70 3.14 5.17
C GLU A 41 -1.89 2.18 4.29
N ARG A 42 -2.51 1.68 3.20
CA ARG A 42 -1.85 0.77 2.27
C ARG A 42 -0.78 1.48 1.44
N LEU A 43 -1.05 2.71 1.01
CA LEU A 43 -0.07 3.54 0.31
C LEU A 43 1.13 3.87 1.21
N ASP A 44 0.89 4.21 2.47
CA ASP A 44 1.94 4.51 3.43
C ASP A 44 2.76 3.26 3.76
N SER A 45 2.13 2.10 3.91
CA SER A 45 2.84 0.82 4.08
C SER A 45 3.77 0.51 2.90
N ILE A 46 3.32 0.74 1.66
CA ILE A 46 4.15 0.54 0.46
C ILE A 46 5.31 1.53 0.46
N ARG A 47 5.06 2.81 0.78
CA ARG A 47 6.10 3.84 0.86
C ARG A 47 7.17 3.48 1.90
N THR A 48 6.75 3.10 3.09
CA THR A 48 7.66 2.68 4.16
C THR A 48 8.45 1.44 3.75
N GLY A 49 7.80 0.47 3.12
CA GLY A 49 8.46 -0.73 2.59
C GLY A 49 9.52 -0.40 1.54
N ALA A 50 9.21 0.48 0.59
CA ALA A 50 10.15 0.94 -0.44
C ALA A 50 11.35 1.66 0.17
N PHE A 51 11.11 2.53 1.15
CA PHE A 51 12.16 3.23 1.89
C PHE A 51 13.10 2.24 2.61
N GLN A 52 12.53 1.23 3.29
CA GLN A 52 13.30 0.19 3.96
C GLN A 52 14.11 -0.66 2.98
N CYS A 53 13.52 -1.02 1.83
CA CYS A 53 14.20 -1.78 0.78
C CYS A 53 15.47 -1.06 0.29
N ASN A 54 15.38 0.26 0.09
CA ASN A 54 16.50 1.07 -0.35
C ASN A 54 17.60 1.19 0.73
N LYS A 55 17.23 1.08 2.00
CA LYS A 55 18.19 1.08 3.13
C LYS A 55 18.87 -0.30 3.31
N SER A 56 18.17 -1.39 3.03
CA SER A 56 18.68 -2.75 3.26
C SER A 56 19.72 -3.21 2.24
N ILE A 57 19.78 -2.59 1.06
CA ILE A 57 20.78 -2.90 0.02
C ILE A 57 21.91 -1.90 0.16
N THR A 58 23.01 -2.27 0.81
CA THR A 58 24.19 -1.41 0.93
C THR A 58 25.26 -1.82 -0.08
N SER A 59 25.98 -0.84 -0.65
CA SER A 59 27.11 -1.13 -1.55
C SER A 59 28.20 -1.96 -0.87
N THR A 60 28.31 -1.86 0.46
CA THR A 60 29.22 -2.66 1.28
C THR A 60 28.92 -4.16 1.23
N GLN A 61 27.65 -4.57 1.23
CA GLN A 61 27.31 -6.00 1.10
C GLN A 61 27.72 -6.53 -0.27
N VAL A 62 27.51 -5.74 -1.34
CA VAL A 62 27.88 -6.15 -2.70
C VAL A 62 29.39 -6.36 -2.85
N MET A 63 30.22 -5.51 -2.22
CA MET A 63 31.68 -5.63 -2.28
C MET A 63 32.27 -6.71 -1.36
N GLU A 64 31.55 -7.13 -0.32
CA GLU A 64 32.05 -8.11 0.65
C GLU A 64 32.37 -9.46 0.00
N MET A 65 31.53 -9.90 -0.94
CA MET A 65 31.74 -11.12 -1.70
C MET A 65 33.02 -11.06 -2.55
N ASP A 66 33.25 -9.95 -3.25
CA ASP A 66 34.44 -9.76 -4.08
C ASP A 66 35.72 -9.76 -3.25
N ILE A 67 35.69 -9.11 -2.08
CA ILE A 67 36.83 -9.08 -1.15
C ILE A 67 37.16 -10.48 -0.64
N LEU A 68 36.15 -11.26 -0.24
CA LEU A 68 36.34 -12.64 0.23
C LEU A 68 36.87 -13.54 -0.87
N MET A 69 36.37 -13.39 -2.10
CA MET A 69 36.84 -14.16 -3.26
C MET A 69 38.31 -13.88 -3.56
N LEU A 70 38.70 -12.59 -3.60
CA LEU A 70 40.09 -12.19 -3.78
C LEU A 70 41.00 -12.72 -2.65
N GLY A 71 40.49 -12.75 -1.42
CA GLY A 71 41.21 -13.31 -0.27
C GLY A 71 41.50 -14.81 -0.43
N VAL A 72 40.49 -15.59 -0.86
CA VAL A 72 40.66 -17.03 -1.13
C VAL A 72 41.67 -17.24 -2.27
N GLN A 73 41.54 -16.51 -3.37
CA GLN A 73 42.43 -16.64 -4.51
C GLN A 73 43.91 -16.42 -4.13
N ARG A 74 44.22 -15.31 -3.44
CA ARG A 74 45.59 -15.01 -3.02
C ARG A 74 46.18 -16.07 -2.09
N ARG A 75 45.36 -16.60 -1.17
CA ARG A 75 45.82 -17.66 -0.24
C ARG A 75 46.06 -18.99 -0.97
N LEU A 76 45.28 -19.31 -2.00
CA LEU A 76 45.54 -20.48 -2.85
C LEU A 76 46.84 -20.35 -3.64
N GLU A 77 47.12 -19.15 -4.18
CA GLU A 77 48.38 -18.86 -4.87
C GLU A 77 49.59 -19.02 -3.92
N GLN A 78 49.48 -18.53 -2.68
CA GLN A 78 50.50 -18.72 -1.63
C GLN A 78 50.68 -20.19 -1.26
N LEU A 79 49.59 -20.92 -1.08
CA LEU A 79 49.64 -22.37 -0.80
C LEU A 79 50.35 -23.15 -1.90
N GLN A 80 50.09 -22.79 -3.16
CA GLN A 80 50.74 -23.41 -4.30
C GLN A 80 52.26 -23.16 -4.29
N GLU A 81 52.69 -21.94 -3.92
CA GLU A 81 54.10 -21.60 -3.74
C GLU A 81 54.73 -22.40 -2.58
N SER A 82 54.08 -22.42 -1.42
CA SER A 82 54.52 -23.18 -0.24
C SER A 82 54.65 -24.68 -0.50
N MET A 83 53.72 -25.27 -1.24
CA MET A 83 53.80 -26.68 -1.67
C MET A 83 54.96 -26.92 -2.65
N SER A 84 55.15 -26.02 -3.62
CA SER A 84 56.26 -26.11 -4.56
C SER A 84 57.62 -26.04 -3.86
N VAL A 85 57.76 -25.21 -2.82
CA VAL A 85 58.99 -25.18 -2.01
C VAL A 85 59.21 -26.51 -1.31
N LEU A 86 58.19 -27.03 -0.61
CA LEU A 86 58.27 -28.32 0.08
C LEU A 86 58.62 -29.50 -0.87
N GLU A 87 58.08 -29.50 -2.09
CA GLU A 87 58.34 -30.56 -3.07
C GLU A 87 59.76 -30.53 -3.66
N ASN A 88 60.41 -29.36 -3.68
CA ASN A 88 61.72 -29.15 -4.30
C ASN A 88 62.88 -29.05 -3.29
N GLU A 89 62.60 -28.89 -1.99
CA GLU A 89 63.61 -28.90 -0.92
C GLU A 89 64.15 -30.34 -0.69
N ASP A 90 65.39 -30.60 -1.08
CA ASP A 90 66.14 -31.85 -0.80
C ASP A 90 66.98 -31.68 0.47
N ASP A 91 66.33 -31.24 1.55
CA ASP A 91 66.99 -30.75 2.76
C ASP A 91 67.19 -31.85 3.82
N GLY A 92 67.09 -33.13 3.43
CA GLY A 92 67.26 -34.27 4.35
C GLY A 92 66.30 -34.23 5.55
N ASP A 93 65.04 -33.87 5.30
CA ASP A 93 63.94 -33.75 6.28
C ASP A 93 64.03 -32.60 7.31
N LEU A 94 65.08 -31.78 7.30
CA LEU A 94 65.29 -30.78 8.36
C LEU A 94 64.23 -29.66 8.37
N TYR A 95 63.86 -29.14 7.20
CA TYR A 95 62.87 -28.08 7.06
C TYR A 95 61.47 -28.59 6.67
N GLY A 96 61.35 -29.86 6.27
CA GLY A 96 60.08 -30.47 5.84
C GLY A 96 58.97 -30.40 6.89
N ALA A 97 59.29 -30.61 8.18
CA ALA A 97 58.30 -30.48 9.26
C ALA A 97 57.80 -29.04 9.45
N VAL A 98 58.65 -28.04 9.22
CA VAL A 98 58.29 -26.62 9.31
C VAL A 98 57.44 -26.22 8.11
N SER A 99 57.83 -26.62 6.90
CA SER A 99 57.09 -26.38 5.65
C SER A 99 55.71 -27.06 5.66
N LEU A 100 55.62 -28.30 6.19
CA LEU A 100 54.33 -28.96 6.43
C LEU A 100 53.44 -28.20 7.40
N ARG A 101 54.01 -27.67 8.50
CA ARG A 101 53.25 -26.87 9.46
C ARG A 101 52.76 -25.55 8.86
N LEU A 102 53.54 -24.93 7.99
CA LEU A 102 53.12 -23.73 7.26
C LEU A 102 51.91 -24.04 6.37
N ILE A 103 51.98 -25.12 5.59
CA ILE A 103 50.88 -25.59 4.72
C ILE A 103 49.61 -25.89 5.53
N GLU A 104 49.73 -26.55 6.69
CA GLU A 104 48.58 -26.79 7.58
C GLU A 104 47.90 -25.49 8.02
N LEU A 105 48.68 -24.45 8.33
CA LEU A 105 48.16 -23.14 8.72
C LEU A 105 47.48 -22.42 7.55
N GLU A 106 48.08 -22.44 6.36
CA GLU A 106 47.51 -21.86 5.15
C GLU A 106 46.17 -22.52 4.78
N LEU A 107 46.10 -23.86 4.87
CA LEU A 107 44.86 -24.61 4.65
C LEU A 107 43.78 -24.24 5.68
N ALA A 108 44.15 -24.07 6.95
CA ALA A 108 43.22 -23.64 7.98
C ALA A 108 42.66 -22.23 7.70
N GLU A 109 43.50 -21.31 7.24
CA GLU A 109 43.08 -19.95 6.88
C GLU A 109 42.16 -19.93 5.63
N ILE A 110 42.49 -20.71 4.60
CA ILE A 110 41.64 -20.88 3.42
C ILE A 110 40.27 -21.44 3.83
N SER A 111 40.24 -22.44 4.71
CA SER A 111 38.99 -23.02 5.21
C SER A 111 38.10 -21.97 5.91
N VAL A 112 38.71 -21.11 6.74
CA VAL A 112 37.99 -20.01 7.39
C VAL A 112 37.43 -19.00 6.37
N LEU A 113 38.20 -18.64 5.35
CA LEU A 113 37.75 -17.73 4.29
C LEU A 113 36.61 -18.35 3.47
N MET A 114 36.71 -19.63 3.12
CA MET A 114 35.67 -20.38 2.41
C MET A 114 34.38 -20.48 3.21
N ALA A 115 34.47 -20.72 4.52
CA ALA A 115 33.30 -20.74 5.40
C ALA A 115 32.60 -19.37 5.45
N LYS A 116 33.38 -18.28 5.57
CA LYS A 116 32.84 -16.90 5.52
C LYS A 116 32.17 -16.63 4.18
N LEU A 117 32.84 -16.93 3.08
CA LEU A 117 32.32 -16.75 1.73
C LEU A 117 30.98 -17.50 1.53
N ASN A 118 30.90 -18.75 1.98
CA ASN A 118 29.67 -19.54 1.87
C ASN A 118 28.51 -18.92 2.67
N ASN A 119 28.78 -18.45 3.88
CA ASN A 119 27.79 -17.75 4.71
C ASN A 119 27.33 -16.44 4.06
N THR A 120 28.25 -15.67 3.47
CA THR A 120 27.94 -14.43 2.76
C THR A 120 27.08 -14.72 1.52
N ILE A 121 27.42 -15.72 0.71
CA ILE A 121 26.63 -16.14 -0.47
C ILE A 121 25.21 -16.54 -0.04
N SER A 122 25.09 -17.37 1.00
CA SER A 122 23.79 -17.81 1.51
C SER A 122 22.94 -16.62 1.99
N SER A 123 23.55 -15.69 2.73
CA SER A 123 22.89 -14.48 3.23
C SER A 123 22.42 -13.58 2.10
N HIS A 124 23.25 -13.38 1.07
CA HIS A 124 22.91 -12.62 -0.12
C HIS A 124 21.77 -13.25 -0.92
N LYS A 125 21.78 -14.58 -1.09
CA LYS A 125 20.70 -15.29 -1.76
C LYS A 125 19.37 -15.09 -1.04
N HIS A 126 19.34 -15.27 0.27
CA HIS A 126 18.14 -15.05 1.07
C HIS A 126 17.67 -13.58 1.01
N LEU A 127 18.59 -12.62 1.07
CA LEU A 127 18.26 -11.20 0.92
C LEU A 127 17.68 -10.89 -0.46
N SER A 128 18.25 -11.48 -1.52
CA SER A 128 17.77 -11.32 -2.90
C SER A 128 16.35 -11.87 -3.07
N GLU A 129 16.10 -13.09 -2.62
CA GLU A 129 14.77 -13.72 -2.66
C GLU A 129 13.74 -12.91 -1.87
N SER A 130 14.08 -12.50 -0.64
CA SER A 130 13.19 -11.68 0.20
C SER A 130 12.89 -10.32 -0.42
N THR A 131 13.90 -9.69 -1.04
CA THR A 131 13.75 -8.39 -1.72
C THR A 131 12.86 -8.52 -2.95
N ALA A 132 13.03 -9.57 -3.74
CA ALA A 132 12.20 -9.84 -4.92
C ALA A 132 10.72 -9.99 -4.54
N THR A 133 10.41 -10.78 -3.50
CA THR A 133 9.04 -10.93 -3.00
C THR A 133 8.47 -9.60 -2.49
N LYS A 134 9.26 -8.81 -1.75
CA LYS A 134 8.83 -7.49 -1.27
C LYS A 134 8.51 -6.54 -2.42
N LEU A 135 9.35 -6.49 -3.45
CA LEU A 135 9.12 -5.65 -4.63
C LEU A 135 7.87 -6.08 -5.40
N GLN A 136 7.64 -7.39 -5.53
CA GLN A 136 6.43 -7.91 -6.15
C GLN A 136 5.18 -7.48 -5.37
N ASN A 137 5.15 -7.68 -4.05
CA ASN A 137 4.02 -7.28 -3.20
C ASN A 137 3.74 -5.77 -3.26
N MET A 138 4.79 -4.95 -3.30
CA MET A 138 4.65 -3.49 -3.46
C MET A 138 4.06 -3.14 -4.83
N THR A 139 4.48 -3.83 -5.89
CA THR A 139 4.00 -3.62 -7.26
C THR A 139 2.51 -3.96 -7.36
N GLU A 140 2.12 -5.14 -6.87
CA GLU A 140 0.72 -5.57 -6.82
C GLU A 140 -0.12 -4.60 -5.98
N GLY A 141 0.40 -4.19 -4.81
CA GLY A 141 -0.25 -3.19 -3.96
C GLY A 141 -0.47 -1.84 -4.66
N MET A 142 0.51 -1.36 -5.41
CA MET A 142 0.38 -0.11 -6.18
C MET A 142 -0.65 -0.23 -7.30
N GLN A 143 -0.66 -1.36 -8.02
CA GLN A 143 -1.65 -1.63 -9.07
C GLN A 143 -3.08 -1.66 -8.51
N GLU A 144 -3.28 -2.25 -7.34
CA GLU A 144 -4.59 -2.25 -6.67
C GLU A 144 -5.03 -0.84 -6.27
N LEU A 145 -4.11 -0.02 -5.77
CA LEU A 145 -4.39 1.38 -5.41
C LEU A 145 -4.73 2.23 -6.64
N GLU A 146 -4.01 2.04 -7.74
CA GLU A 146 -4.27 2.71 -9.01
C GLU A 146 -5.65 2.31 -9.56
N ALA A 147 -5.95 1.00 -9.57
CA ALA A 147 -7.25 0.49 -9.99
C ALA A 147 -8.38 1.04 -9.11
N PHE A 148 -8.17 1.11 -7.79
CA PHE A 148 -9.13 1.70 -6.86
C PHE A 148 -9.42 3.16 -7.22
N ASP A 149 -8.38 3.98 -7.43
CA ASP A 149 -8.55 5.40 -7.74
C ASP A 149 -9.26 5.62 -9.07
N LEU A 150 -8.82 4.93 -10.15
CA LEU A 150 -9.42 5.03 -11.48
C LEU A 150 -10.90 4.65 -11.48
N LEU A 151 -11.25 3.53 -10.85
CA LEU A 151 -12.63 3.06 -10.77
C LEU A 151 -13.50 4.01 -9.92
N HIS A 152 -12.97 4.52 -8.80
CA HIS A 152 -13.70 5.46 -7.95
C HIS A 152 -13.94 6.79 -8.65
N VAL A 153 -12.93 7.36 -9.33
CA VAL A 153 -13.05 8.62 -10.06
C VAL A 153 -14.08 8.48 -11.18
N ALA A 154 -14.01 7.41 -11.98
CA ALA A 154 -14.98 7.16 -13.05
C ALA A 154 -16.41 6.98 -12.51
N SER A 155 -16.57 6.25 -11.40
CA SER A 155 -17.87 6.08 -10.73
C SER A 155 -18.41 7.42 -10.25
N LYS A 156 -17.58 8.24 -9.58
CA LYS A 156 -17.94 9.59 -9.10
C LYS A 156 -18.40 10.49 -10.23
N GLN A 157 -17.70 10.48 -11.37
CA GLN A 157 -18.09 11.29 -12.52
C GLN A 157 -19.46 10.89 -13.08
N ARG A 158 -19.78 9.59 -13.11
CA ARG A 158 -21.10 9.10 -13.56
C ARG A 158 -22.21 9.48 -12.58
N GLU A 159 -21.98 9.29 -11.29
CA GLU A 159 -22.95 9.63 -10.25
C GLU A 159 -23.21 11.14 -10.20
N ASN A 160 -22.16 11.96 -10.26
CA ASN A 160 -22.28 13.40 -10.27
C ASN A 160 -23.05 13.90 -11.52
N LYS A 161 -22.78 13.32 -12.70
CA LYS A 161 -23.59 13.59 -13.91
C LYS A 161 -25.07 13.24 -13.71
N ARG A 162 -25.38 12.12 -13.05
CA ARG A 162 -26.76 11.71 -12.76
C ARG A 162 -27.43 12.68 -11.78
N LEU A 163 -26.79 12.96 -10.65
CA LEU A 163 -27.30 13.89 -9.64
C LEU A 163 -27.49 15.30 -10.21
N THR A 164 -26.60 15.76 -11.07
CA THR A 164 -26.74 17.05 -11.76
C THR A 164 -27.98 17.07 -12.64
N LYS A 165 -28.24 16.01 -13.42
CA LYS A 165 -29.46 15.90 -14.25
C LYS A 165 -30.73 15.87 -13.39
N ASP A 166 -30.72 15.09 -12.32
CA ASP A 166 -31.87 14.97 -11.42
C ASP A 166 -32.15 16.32 -10.73
N LEU A 167 -31.10 17.06 -10.36
CA LEU A 167 -31.21 18.39 -9.78
C LEU A 167 -31.76 19.42 -10.79
N THR A 168 -31.28 19.40 -12.05
CA THR A 168 -31.85 20.25 -13.11
C THR A 168 -33.32 19.96 -13.35
N LYS A 169 -33.72 18.68 -13.36
CA LYS A 169 -35.12 18.29 -13.50
C LYS A 169 -35.97 18.79 -12.33
N CYS A 170 -35.50 18.61 -11.10
CA CYS A 170 -36.17 19.11 -9.90
C CYS A 170 -36.37 20.63 -9.93
N GLN A 171 -35.36 21.37 -10.39
CA GLN A 171 -35.46 22.83 -10.56
C GLN A 171 -36.50 23.22 -11.61
N LEU A 172 -36.59 22.49 -12.73
CA LEU A 172 -37.62 22.73 -13.74
C LEU A 172 -39.02 22.42 -13.20
N ASP A 173 -39.19 21.31 -12.48
CA ASP A 173 -40.48 20.92 -11.88
C ASP A 173 -40.94 21.95 -10.83
N LEU A 174 -40.01 22.49 -10.02
CA LEU A 174 -40.27 23.57 -9.07
C LEU A 174 -40.75 24.85 -9.77
N GLN A 175 -40.13 25.24 -10.89
CA GLN A 175 -40.53 26.43 -11.65
C GLN A 175 -41.86 26.24 -12.40
N ALA A 176 -42.20 25.01 -12.79
CA ALA A 176 -43.45 24.67 -13.46
C ALA A 176 -44.65 24.54 -12.51
N THR A 177 -44.42 24.51 -11.20
CA THR A 177 -45.49 24.37 -10.21
C THR A 177 -46.17 25.74 -10.01
N PRO A 178 -47.47 25.88 -10.34
CA PRO A 178 -48.17 27.16 -10.18
C PRO A 178 -48.26 27.57 -8.71
N GLU A 179 -48.19 28.88 -8.47
CA GLU A 179 -48.31 29.45 -7.14
C GLU A 179 -49.66 29.06 -6.51
N PRO A 180 -49.70 28.68 -5.22
CA PRO A 180 -50.95 28.30 -4.58
C PRO A 180 -51.98 29.43 -4.73
N PRO A 181 -53.26 29.12 -5.01
CA PRO A 181 -54.27 30.15 -5.17
C PRO A 181 -54.30 31.03 -3.92
N THR A 182 -54.10 32.33 -4.12
CA THR A 182 -54.14 33.31 -3.03
C THR A 182 -55.56 33.33 -2.46
N PRO A 183 -55.74 33.28 -1.13
CA PRO A 183 -57.07 33.40 -0.55
C PRO A 183 -57.66 34.76 -0.94
N GLN A 184 -58.80 34.76 -1.62
CA GLN A 184 -59.55 35.98 -1.81
C GLN A 184 -60.23 36.34 -0.48
N ALA A 185 -59.77 37.46 0.09
CA ALA A 185 -60.33 38.30 1.17
C ALA A 185 -61.12 37.60 2.29
#